data_AF-X1KGE2-F1
#
_entry.id   AF-X1KGE2-F1
#
_cell.length_a   1.000
_cell.length_b   1.000
_cell.length_c   1.000
_cell.angle_alpha   90.00
_cell.angle_beta   90.00
_cell.angle_gamma   90.00
#
_symmetry.space_group_name_H-M   'P 1'
#
loop_
_entity.id
_entity.type
_entity.pdbx_description
1 polymer ?
#
loop_
_entity_poly.entity_id
_entity_poly.type
_entity_poly.pdbx_seq_one_letter_code
_entity_poly.pdbx_strand_id
1 'polypeptide(L)'
;MSREKLDQIAEKEQARQSQFDKRIHCCISTACLSAGAGHTIQTLRDSVEAAPTGDEVEVVQTGCMGLCSRGPLVRVQENSGEEVYYADVDSDCAEELVAKTVSWEPQEAKQQELSPELQTVRVRLETARRKRSLKKHILSPDMPFFTKQVKVVLRDVGYVDPEKLED
;
A
#
# COMPACT_ATOMS: atom_id res chain seq x y z
N MET A 1 19.83 21.48 -13.01
CA MET A 1 18.45 21.19 -13.44
C MET A 1 17.70 22.51 -13.56
N SER A 2 16.94 22.74 -14.63
CA SER A 2 16.10 23.95 -14.73
C SER A 2 14.73 23.68 -14.13
N ARG A 3 14.01 24.74 -13.74
CA ARG A 3 12.67 24.63 -13.15
C ARG A 3 11.71 23.89 -14.09
N GLU A 4 11.74 24.19 -15.38
CA GLU A 4 10.84 23.57 -16.36
C GLU A 4 11.06 22.05 -16.44
N LYS A 5 12.29 21.58 -16.26
CA LYS A 5 12.59 20.14 -16.24
C LYS A 5 12.04 19.45 -14.99
N LEU A 6 12.03 20.14 -13.84
CA LEU A 6 11.45 19.59 -12.61
C LEU A 6 9.92 19.51 -12.72
N ASP A 7 9.30 20.54 -13.29
CA ASP A 7 7.86 20.55 -13.53
C ASP A 7 7.44 19.39 -14.46
N GLN A 8 8.22 19.13 -15.52
CA GLN A 8 7.99 17.99 -16.41
C GLN A 8 8.13 16.62 -15.72
N ILE A 9 9.09 16.47 -14.80
CA ILE A 9 9.25 15.23 -14.04
C ILE A 9 8.05 15.02 -13.12
N ALA A 10 7.63 16.07 -12.42
CA ALA A 10 6.47 16.02 -11.52
C ALA A 10 5.18 15.69 -12.27
N GLU A 11 4.92 16.34 -13.40
CA GLU A 11 3.73 16.06 -14.24
C GLU A 11 3.73 14.61 -14.75
N LYS A 12 4.90 14.12 -15.18
CA LYS A 12 5.02 12.74 -15.66
C LYS A 12 4.77 11.73 -14.54
N GLU A 13 5.32 11.96 -13.36
CA GLU A 13 5.12 11.05 -12.22
C GLU A 13 3.66 11.10 -11.75
N GLN A 14 3.05 12.27 -11.65
CA GLN A 14 1.62 12.40 -11.32
C GLN A 14 0.73 11.67 -12.33
N ALA A 15 1.03 11.80 -13.63
CA ALA A 15 0.32 11.10 -14.70
C ALA A 15 0.55 9.58 -14.69
N ARG A 16 1.67 9.10 -14.13
CA ARG A 16 1.92 7.67 -13.89
C ARG A 16 1.11 7.19 -12.69
N GLN A 17 1.15 7.93 -11.59
CA GLN A 17 0.45 7.58 -10.35
C GLN A 17 -1.08 7.55 -10.55
N SER A 18 -1.64 8.42 -11.40
CA SER A 18 -3.08 8.46 -11.68
C SER A 18 -3.60 7.30 -12.51
N GLN A 19 -2.72 6.45 -13.07
CA GLN A 19 -3.09 5.23 -13.78
C GLN A 19 -3.45 4.09 -12.83
N PHE A 20 -3.02 4.16 -11.57
CA PHE A 20 -3.36 3.14 -10.59
C PHE A 20 -4.73 3.44 -9.97
N ASP A 21 -5.58 2.42 -9.92
CA ASP A 21 -6.86 2.50 -9.22
C ASP A 21 -6.63 2.69 -7.72
N LYS A 22 -5.60 2.02 -7.19
CA LYS A 22 -5.28 1.99 -5.77
C LYS A 22 -3.76 1.95 -5.56
N ARG A 23 -3.28 2.66 -4.54
CA ARG A 23 -1.88 2.64 -4.10
C ARG A 23 -1.80 2.21 -2.64
N ILE A 24 -1.03 1.16 -2.36
CA ILE A 24 -0.82 0.59 -1.03
C ILE A 24 0.55 1.03 -0.52
N HIS A 25 0.55 1.99 0.41
CA HIS A 25 1.74 2.54 1.03
C HIS A 25 2.11 1.74 2.28
N CYS A 26 3.32 1.16 2.34
CA CYS A 26 3.81 0.43 3.50
C CYS A 26 4.96 1.19 4.16
N CYS A 27 4.84 1.48 5.46
CA CYS A 27 5.91 2.13 6.21
C CYS A 27 7.09 1.17 6.40
N ILE A 28 8.24 1.51 5.81
CA ILE A 28 9.50 0.75 5.94
C ILE A 28 10.55 1.50 6.76
N SER A 29 10.13 2.44 7.62
CA SER A 29 11.05 3.08 8.57
C SER A 29 11.45 2.11 9.68
N THR A 30 12.55 2.40 10.38
CA THR A 30 13.23 1.51 11.32
C THR A 30 12.29 0.82 12.30
N ALA A 31 11.37 1.56 12.94
CA ALA A 31 10.46 0.96 13.92
C ALA A 31 9.49 -0.06 13.29
N CYS A 32 8.96 0.23 12.09
CA CYS A 32 8.09 -0.71 11.38
C CYS A 32 8.88 -1.91 10.85
N LEU A 33 10.12 -1.70 10.36
CA LEU A 33 11.00 -2.80 9.97
C LEU A 33 11.29 -3.74 11.14
N SER A 34 11.60 -3.20 12.33
CA SER A 34 11.77 -4.00 13.55
C SER A 34 10.51 -4.73 13.98
N ALA A 35 9.33 -4.23 13.60
CA ALA A 35 8.03 -4.86 13.84
C ALA A 35 7.60 -5.84 12.73
N GLY A 36 8.46 -6.09 11.71
CA GLY A 36 8.19 -7.07 10.66
C GLY A 36 7.75 -6.51 9.32
N ALA A 37 7.81 -5.19 9.10
CA ALA A 37 7.34 -4.56 7.85
C ALA A 37 8.04 -5.07 6.57
N GLY A 38 9.26 -5.62 6.70
CA GLY A 38 9.96 -6.26 5.57
C GLY A 38 9.19 -7.47 5.02
N HIS A 39 8.60 -8.28 5.89
CA HIS A 39 7.73 -9.37 5.47
C HIS A 39 6.39 -8.83 4.96
N THR A 40 5.82 -7.85 5.64
CA THR A 40 4.55 -7.20 5.24
C THR A 40 4.61 -6.68 3.82
N ILE A 41 5.63 -5.90 3.45
CA ILE A 41 5.73 -5.32 2.11
C ILE A 41 5.96 -6.38 1.03
N GLN A 42 6.74 -7.42 1.31
CA GLN A 42 6.91 -8.51 0.37
C GLN A 42 5.59 -9.26 0.15
N THR A 43 4.86 -9.56 1.23
CA THR A 43 3.53 -10.18 1.15
C THR A 43 2.55 -9.32 0.35
N LEU A 44 2.57 -7.99 0.52
CA LEU A 44 1.74 -7.08 -0.27
C LEU A 44 2.08 -7.16 -1.77
N ARG A 45 3.37 -7.12 -2.13
CA ARG A 45 3.83 -7.22 -3.52
C ARG A 45 3.42 -8.54 -4.16
N ASP A 46 3.75 -9.66 -3.52
CA ASP A 46 3.42 -11.00 -4.02
C ASP A 46 1.90 -11.17 -4.15
N SER A 47 1.14 -10.62 -3.21
CA SER A 47 -0.32 -10.69 -3.22
C SER A 47 -0.95 -9.89 -4.36
N VAL A 48 -0.43 -8.68 -4.63
CA VAL A 48 -0.92 -7.87 -5.74
C VAL A 48 -0.60 -8.54 -7.07
N GLU A 49 0.60 -9.11 -7.22
CA GLU A 49 1.01 -9.82 -8.43
C GLU A 49 0.20 -11.12 -8.65
N ALA A 50 -0.12 -11.84 -7.57
CA ALA A 50 -0.93 -13.06 -7.63
C ALA A 50 -2.45 -12.80 -7.76
N ALA A 51 -2.90 -11.56 -7.60
CA ALA A 51 -4.31 -11.21 -7.64
C ALA A 51 -4.89 -11.44 -9.05
N PRO A 52 -6.11 -12.00 -9.17
CA PRO A 52 -6.69 -12.34 -10.46
C PRO A 52 -7.29 -11.13 -11.22
N THR A 53 -7.04 -9.91 -10.75
CA THR A 53 -7.76 -8.70 -11.17
C THR A 53 -7.09 -7.97 -12.34
N GLY A 54 -7.89 -7.16 -13.04
CA GLY A 54 -7.40 -6.12 -13.94
C GLY A 54 -7.08 -4.80 -13.25
N ASP A 55 -7.45 -4.63 -11.97
CA ASP A 55 -7.13 -3.40 -11.22
C ASP A 55 -5.63 -3.11 -11.27
N GLU A 56 -5.28 -1.88 -11.57
CA GLU A 56 -3.89 -1.42 -11.50
C GLU A 56 -3.61 -0.98 -10.07
N VAL A 57 -2.90 -1.82 -9.31
CA VAL A 57 -2.55 -1.57 -7.90
C VAL A 57 -1.04 -1.46 -7.74
N GLU A 58 -0.59 -0.37 -7.14
CA GLU A 58 0.83 -0.16 -6.81
C GLU A 58 1.11 -0.43 -5.33
N VAL A 59 2.20 -1.12 -5.03
CA VAL A 59 2.73 -1.22 -3.65
C VAL A 59 3.92 -0.28 -3.52
N VAL A 60 3.77 0.74 -2.67
CA VAL A 60 4.74 1.81 -2.45
C VAL A 60 5.39 1.59 -1.08
N GLN A 61 6.71 1.54 -1.03
CA GLN A 61 7.42 1.61 0.24
C GLN A 61 7.52 3.07 0.66
N THR A 62 7.38 3.40 1.95
CA THR A 62 7.36 4.79 2.40
C THR A 62 8.19 5.01 3.65
N GLY A 63 8.49 6.27 3.93
CA GLY A 63 9.07 6.71 5.19
C GLY A 63 8.13 6.53 6.41
N CYS A 64 8.53 7.09 7.55
CA CYS A 64 7.84 6.88 8.83
C CYS A 64 6.43 7.51 8.89
N MET A 65 5.36 6.72 8.99
CA MET A 65 3.99 7.29 9.13
C MET A 65 3.69 7.92 10.51
N GLY A 66 4.57 7.72 11.51
CA GLY A 66 4.57 8.41 12.80
C GLY A 66 4.03 7.59 13.99
N LEU A 67 3.06 6.69 13.78
CA LEU A 67 2.45 5.92 14.88
C LEU A 67 3.24 4.62 15.16
N CYS A 68 4.52 4.75 15.52
CA CYS A 68 5.44 3.62 15.65
C CYS A 68 4.98 2.53 16.63
N SER A 69 4.18 2.87 17.65
CA SER A 69 3.63 1.92 18.63
C SER A 69 2.58 0.96 18.06
N ARG A 70 2.19 1.13 16.79
CA ARG A 70 1.20 0.32 16.07
C ARG A 70 1.70 -0.14 14.70
N GLY A 71 3.03 -0.21 14.54
CA GLY A 71 3.66 -0.70 13.31
C GLY A 71 3.59 -2.23 13.20
N PRO A 72 3.66 -2.79 11.97
CA PRO A 72 3.75 -2.12 10.67
C PRO A 72 2.49 -1.34 10.30
N LEU A 73 2.69 -0.15 9.72
CA LEU A 73 1.61 0.73 9.25
C LEU A 73 1.47 0.61 7.73
N VAL A 74 0.23 0.47 7.26
CA VAL A 74 -0.11 0.45 5.85
C VAL A 74 -1.23 1.45 5.58
N ARG A 75 -1.16 2.18 4.48
CA ARG A 75 -2.25 3.01 3.98
C ARG A 75 -2.67 2.54 2.61
N VAL A 76 -3.97 2.35 2.41
CA VAL A 76 -4.56 2.18 1.07
C VAL A 76 -5.12 3.53 0.66
N GLN A 77 -4.70 4.00 -0.50
CA GLN A 77 -5.17 5.23 -1.13
C GLN A 77 -5.87 4.86 -2.44
N GLU A 78 -7.12 5.27 -2.60
CA GLU A 78 -7.85 5.14 -3.86
C GLU A 78 -7.58 6.34 -4.77
N ASN A 79 -7.76 6.17 -6.08
CA ASN A 79 -7.63 7.25 -7.06
C ASN A 79 -8.65 8.39 -6.83
N SER A 80 -9.77 8.09 -6.16
CA SER A 80 -10.75 9.09 -5.70
C SER A 80 -10.19 10.07 -4.65
N GLY A 81 -9.05 9.71 -4.03
CA GLY A 81 -8.43 10.44 -2.91
C GLY A 81 -8.85 9.93 -1.53
N GLU A 82 -9.72 8.92 -1.44
CA GLU A 82 -10.05 8.28 -0.17
C GLU A 82 -8.88 7.46 0.37
N GLU A 83 -8.64 7.54 1.69
CA GLU A 83 -7.53 6.85 2.34
C GLU A 83 -8.00 6.06 3.57
N VAL A 84 -7.49 4.84 3.74
CA VAL A 84 -7.70 4.03 4.93
C VAL A 84 -6.35 3.59 5.48
N TYR A 85 -6.14 3.82 6.78
CA TYR A 85 -4.94 3.44 7.50
C TYR A 85 -5.16 2.13 8.27
N TYR A 86 -4.14 1.28 8.27
CA TYR A 86 -4.10 -0.01 8.95
C TYR A 86 -2.87 -0.06 9.86
N ALA A 87 -3.07 -0.59 11.06
CA ALA A 87 -2.06 -0.81 12.08
C ALA A 87 -1.79 -2.29 12.32
N ASP A 88 -0.62 -2.58 12.90
CA ASP A 88 -0.22 -3.94 13.30
C ASP A 88 -0.37 -4.94 12.14
N VAL A 89 0.04 -4.52 10.93
CA VAL A 89 -0.17 -5.29 9.70
C VAL A 89 0.92 -6.34 9.55
N ASP A 90 0.58 -7.59 9.88
CA ASP A 90 1.38 -8.78 9.59
C ASP A 90 1.08 -9.34 8.18
N SER A 91 1.75 -10.43 7.79
CA SER A 91 1.54 -11.08 6.48
C SER A 91 0.10 -11.56 6.28
N ASP A 92 -0.53 -12.11 7.31
CA ASP A 92 -1.91 -12.60 7.25
C ASP A 92 -2.91 -11.46 7.00
N CYS A 93 -2.70 -10.34 7.68
CA CYS A 93 -3.46 -9.11 7.49
C CYS A 93 -3.17 -8.48 6.12
N ALA A 94 -1.92 -8.55 5.63
CA ALA A 94 -1.54 -8.05 4.31
C ALA A 94 -2.23 -8.83 3.18
N GLU A 95 -2.28 -10.17 3.26
CA GLU A 95 -3.04 -11.00 2.32
C GLU A 95 -4.55 -10.64 2.36
N GLU A 96 -5.13 -10.49 3.55
CA GLU A 96 -6.54 -10.07 3.69
C GLU A 96 -6.76 -8.66 3.14
N LEU A 97 -5.84 -7.73 3.38
CA LEU A 97 -5.90 -6.36 2.90
C LEU A 97 -5.92 -6.33 1.37
N VAL A 98 -4.99 -7.02 0.70
CA VAL A 98 -4.96 -7.06 -0.77
C VAL A 98 -6.23 -7.73 -1.29
N ALA A 99 -6.63 -8.87 -0.72
CA ALA A 99 -7.83 -9.59 -1.14
C ALA A 99 -9.14 -8.77 -0.99
N LYS A 100 -9.20 -7.79 -0.08
CA LYS A 100 -10.34 -6.87 0.07
C LYS A 100 -10.21 -5.61 -0.78
N THR A 101 -8.99 -5.20 -1.09
CA THR A 101 -8.65 -4.00 -1.86
C THR A 101 -8.86 -4.22 -3.36
N VAL A 102 -8.51 -5.39 -3.88
CA VAL A 102 -8.63 -5.72 -5.30
C VAL A 102 -10.02 -6.21 -5.69
N SER A 103 -10.43 -5.91 -6.91
CA SER A 103 -11.59 -6.55 -7.54
C SER A 103 -11.34 -8.05 -7.76
N TRP A 104 -12.41 -8.84 -7.82
CA TRP A 104 -12.36 -10.28 -8.10
C TRP A 104 -13.23 -10.67 -9.29
N GLU A 105 -13.66 -9.67 -10.07
CA GLU A 105 -14.43 -9.91 -11.27
C GLU A 105 -13.51 -10.49 -12.36
N PRO A 106 -13.99 -11.47 -13.14
CA PRO A 106 -13.25 -12.00 -14.27
C PRO A 106 -13.29 -11.00 -15.43
N GLN A 107 -12.62 -9.86 -15.29
CA GLN A 107 -12.26 -9.03 -16.45
C GLN A 107 -11.02 -9.66 -17.07
N GLU A 108 -11.15 -10.17 -18.30
CA GLU A 108 -10.08 -10.72 -19.15
C GLU A 108 -8.85 -11.12 -18.34
N ALA A 109 -9.02 -12.12 -17.45
CA ALA A 109 -8.04 -12.43 -16.40
C ALA A 109 -6.66 -12.42 -17.04
N LYS A 110 -5.77 -11.51 -16.59
CA LYS A 110 -4.40 -11.41 -17.11
C LYS A 110 -3.92 -12.85 -17.25
N GLN A 111 -3.76 -13.33 -18.50
CA GLN A 111 -3.31 -14.69 -18.81
C GLN A 111 -1.81 -14.72 -18.53
N GLN A 112 -1.46 -14.44 -17.28
CA GLN A 112 -0.12 -14.35 -16.79
C GLN A 112 0.17 -15.70 -16.17
N GLU A 113 1.12 -16.42 -16.75
CA GLU A 113 1.65 -17.64 -16.15
C GLU A 113 2.29 -17.27 -14.81
N LEU A 114 1.58 -17.56 -13.72
CA LEU A 114 2.07 -17.35 -12.37
C LEU A 114 3.12 -18.42 -12.05
N SER A 115 4.20 -18.02 -11.37
CA SER A 115 5.16 -18.96 -10.80
C SER A 115 4.48 -19.89 -9.78
N PRO A 116 5.04 -21.08 -9.48
CA PRO A 116 4.49 -21.97 -8.46
C PRO A 116 4.29 -21.31 -7.08
N GLU A 117 5.17 -20.38 -6.72
CA GLU A 117 5.10 -19.60 -5.49
C GLU A 117 3.87 -18.67 -5.50
N LEU A 118 3.68 -17.90 -6.57
CA LEU A 118 2.56 -16.98 -6.71
C LEU A 118 1.21 -17.70 -6.87
N GLN A 119 1.19 -18.90 -7.45
CA GLN A 119 -0.01 -19.76 -7.43
C GLN A 119 -0.43 -20.11 -6.00
N THR A 120 0.54 -20.39 -5.13
CA THR A 120 0.28 -20.65 -3.71
C THR A 120 -0.27 -19.40 -3.02
N VAL A 121 0.29 -18.21 -3.32
CA VAL A 121 -0.21 -16.93 -2.81
C VAL A 121 -1.66 -16.69 -3.25
N ARG A 122 -2.00 -16.95 -4.52
CA ARG A 122 -3.36 -16.80 -5.03
C ARG A 122 -4.38 -17.64 -4.26
N VAL A 123 -4.04 -18.88 -3.94
CA VAL A 123 -4.90 -19.76 -3.11
C VAL A 123 -5.09 -19.18 -1.70
N ARG A 124 -4.06 -18.58 -1.11
CA ARG A 124 -4.18 -17.92 0.18
C ARG A 124 -5.08 -16.69 0.11
N LEU A 125 -4.96 -15.88 -0.94
CA LEU A 125 -5.83 -14.72 -1.16
C LEU A 125 -7.31 -15.09 -1.27
N GLU A 126 -7.63 -16.19 -1.96
CA GLU A 126 -9.02 -16.69 -2.04
C GLU A 126 -9.61 -17.00 -0.67
N THR A 127 -8.78 -17.54 0.23
CA THR A 127 -9.14 -17.81 1.61
C THR A 127 -9.22 -16.52 2.43
N ALA A 128 -8.21 -15.65 2.31
CA ALA A 128 -8.10 -14.39 3.02
C ALA A 128 -9.27 -13.44 2.70
N ARG A 129 -9.77 -13.45 1.46
CA ARG A 129 -10.96 -12.69 1.04
C ARG A 129 -12.18 -12.97 1.91
N ARG A 130 -12.30 -14.17 2.48
CA ARG A 130 -13.44 -14.58 3.32
C ARG A 130 -13.25 -14.21 4.79
N LYS A 131 -12.03 -13.85 5.21
CA LYS A 131 -11.74 -13.35 6.56
C LYS A 131 -12.49 -12.01 6.79
N ARG A 132 -12.65 -11.70 8.08
CA ARG A 132 -13.25 -10.44 8.58
C ARG A 132 -12.37 -9.76 9.64
N SER A 133 -11.13 -10.20 9.78
CA SER A 133 -10.20 -9.72 10.79
C SER A 133 -9.69 -8.32 10.47
N LEU A 134 -9.63 -7.93 9.20
CA LEU A 134 -9.05 -6.66 8.76
C LEU A 134 -9.65 -5.43 9.47
N LYS A 135 -10.94 -5.47 9.80
CA LYS A 135 -11.64 -4.35 10.48
C LYS A 135 -11.00 -3.94 11.81
N LYS A 136 -10.38 -4.88 12.54
CA LYS A 136 -9.75 -4.58 13.84
C LYS A 136 -8.44 -3.78 13.70
N HIS A 137 -7.86 -3.77 12.51
CA HIS A 137 -6.60 -3.09 12.19
C HIS A 137 -6.82 -1.67 11.67
N ILE A 138 -8.06 -1.29 11.32
CA ILE A 138 -8.37 0.04 10.78
C ILE A 138 -8.11 1.10 11.84
N LEU A 139 -7.32 2.11 11.48
CA LEU A 139 -7.10 3.31 12.29
C LEU A 139 -8.15 4.37 11.94
N SER A 140 -8.74 4.97 12.97
CA SER A 140 -9.65 6.09 12.79
C SER A 140 -8.88 7.35 12.39
N PRO A 141 -9.30 8.07 11.32
CA PRO A 141 -8.70 9.35 10.94
C PRO A 141 -8.91 10.43 12.01
N ASP A 142 -9.95 10.31 12.84
CA ASP A 142 -10.27 11.26 13.91
C ASP A 142 -9.42 11.08 15.18
N MET A 143 -8.52 10.09 15.19
CA MET A 143 -7.66 9.82 16.33
C MET A 143 -6.83 11.08 16.68
N PRO A 144 -6.70 11.46 17.98
CA PRO A 144 -5.93 12.62 18.40
C PRO A 144 -4.49 12.67 17.88
N PHE A 145 -3.89 11.51 17.64
CA PHE A 145 -2.56 11.41 17.03
C PHE A 145 -2.50 12.08 15.65
N PHE A 146 -3.53 11.91 14.82
CA PHE A 146 -3.59 12.51 13.48
C PHE A 146 -4.18 13.92 13.49
N THR A 147 -5.14 14.21 14.38
CA THR A 147 -5.87 15.48 14.37
C THR A 147 -5.23 16.61 15.17
N LYS A 148 -4.34 16.32 16.13
CA LYS A 148 -3.69 17.34 16.95
C LYS A 148 -2.29 17.74 16.47
N GLN A 149 -1.94 17.44 15.22
CA GLN A 149 -0.65 17.78 14.62
C GLN A 149 -0.83 18.48 13.27
N VAL A 150 0.04 19.45 12.99
CA VAL A 150 0.18 20.05 11.66
C VAL A 150 1.55 19.68 11.11
N LYS A 151 1.59 18.78 10.13
CA LYS A 151 2.83 18.31 9.52
C LYS A 151 3.31 19.33 8.48
N VAL A 152 4.12 20.31 8.90
CA VAL A 152 4.70 21.31 7.98
C VAL A 152 5.93 20.75 7.25
N VAL A 153 6.95 20.33 8.02
CA VAL A 153 8.19 19.75 7.46
C VAL A 153 7.97 18.28 7.06
N LEU A 154 7.12 17.57 7.80
CA LEU A 154 6.84 16.13 7.61
C LEU A 154 5.62 15.89 6.71
N ARG A 155 5.24 16.86 5.88
CA ARG A 155 4.00 16.81 5.08
C ARG A 155 3.94 15.60 4.16
N ASP A 156 5.07 15.23 3.55
CA ASP A 156 5.13 14.18 2.52
C ASP A 156 5.60 12.84 3.10
N VAL A 157 5.94 12.82 4.40
CA VAL A 157 6.40 11.62 5.09
C VAL A 157 5.24 10.61 5.22
N GLY A 158 5.50 9.40 4.72
CA GLY A 158 4.49 8.35 4.60
C GLY A 158 3.68 8.42 3.31
N TYR A 159 3.95 9.37 2.41
CA TYR A 159 3.31 9.52 1.10
C TYR A 159 4.22 9.20 -0.07
N VAL A 160 5.51 9.47 0.08
CA VAL A 160 6.51 9.26 -0.98
C VAL A 160 7.41 8.07 -0.66
N ASP A 161 7.90 7.43 -1.73
CA ASP A 161 9.01 6.48 -1.65
C ASP A 161 10.33 7.22 -1.42
N PRO A 162 10.97 7.05 -0.24
CA PRO A 162 12.20 7.77 0.07
C PRO A 162 13.39 7.36 -0.81
N GLU A 163 13.29 6.27 -1.57
CA GLU A 163 14.33 5.79 -2.48
C GLU A 163 14.10 6.20 -3.95
N LYS A 164 13.02 6.92 -4.24
CA LYS A 164 12.67 7.39 -5.59
C LYS A 164 12.63 8.92 -5.64
N LEU A 165 13.45 9.51 -6.51
CA LEU A 165 13.59 10.98 -6.58
C LEU A 165 12.37 11.66 -7.21
N GLU A 166 11.68 10.95 -8.10
CA GLU A 166 10.54 11.49 -8.85
C GLU A 166 9.25 11.55 -8.03
N ASP A 167 9.17 10.78 -6.94
CA ASP A 167 8.00 10.63 -6.07
C ASP A 167 7.81 11.81 -5.11
#